data_AF-A0A3D1TE85-F1
#
_entry.id   AF-A0A3D1TE85-F1
#
_cell.length_a   1.000
_cell.length_b   1.000
_cell.length_c   1.000
_cell.angle_alpha   90.00
_cell.angle_beta   90.00
_cell.angle_gamma   90.00
#
_symmetry.space_group_name_H-M   'P 1'
#
loop_
_entity.id
_entity.type
_entity.pdbx_description
1 polymer ?
#
loop_
_entity_poly.entity_id
_entity_poly.type
_entity_poly.pdbx_seq_one_letter_code
_entity_poly.pdbx_strand_id
1 'polypeptide(L)' 'MGQKVNPIGFRTTVKKDWSSRWYANKRDYGTLLHEDLTIRKIIKQRLQFAAVPRVNIERASNRIRVTI' A
#
# COMPACT_ATOMS: atom_id res chain seq x y z
N MET A 1 24.03 16.30 15.49
CA MET A 1 23.62 15.20 14.58
C MET A 1 22.11 15.27 14.39
N GLY A 2 21.62 15.50 13.16
CA GLY A 2 20.20 15.80 12.89
C GLY A 2 19.38 14.56 12.53
N GLN A 3 18.13 14.53 12.98
CA GLN A 3 17.15 13.49 12.61
C GLN A 3 16.76 13.66 11.14
N LYS A 4 16.98 12.62 10.33
CA LYS A 4 16.62 12.63 8.90
C LYS A 4 15.18 12.12 8.71
N VAL A 5 14.38 12.86 7.95
CA VAL A 5 13.00 12.50 7.61
C VAL A 5 12.97 11.35 6.60
N ASN A 6 11.91 10.53 6.63
CA ASN A 6 11.71 9.49 5.64
C ASN A 6 11.56 10.09 4.22
N PRO A 7 12.47 9.77 3.29
CA PRO A 7 12.48 10.34 1.94
C PRO A 7 11.28 9.93 1.07
N ILE A 8 10.61 8.83 1.39
CA ILE A 8 9.44 8.33 0.66
C ILE A 8 8.22 9.16 1.07
N GLY A 9 7.93 9.22 2.37
CA GLY A 9 6.80 10.00 2.90
C GLY A 9 6.90 11.47 2.54
N PHE A 10 8.10 12.05 2.62
CA PHE A 10 8.34 13.45 2.23
C PHE A 10 8.01 13.73 0.75
N ARG A 11 8.15 12.74 -0.14
CA ARG A 11 7.92 12.91 -1.58
C ARG A 11 6.53 12.46 -2.05
N THR A 12 5.72 11.85 -1.18
CA THR A 12 4.40 11.33 -1.56
C THR A 12 3.47 12.41 -2.11
N THR A 13 3.58 13.64 -1.60
CA THR A 13 2.73 14.76 -2.02
C THR A 13 3.11 15.34 -3.39
N VAL A 14 4.36 15.15 -3.84
CA VAL A 14 4.91 15.90 -4.98
C VAL A 14 5.28 15.01 -6.16
N LYS A 15 6.00 13.90 -5.92
CA LYS A 15 6.62 13.10 -6.99
C LYS A 15 6.37 11.59 -6.86
N LYS A 16 5.99 11.10 -5.68
CA LYS A 16 5.86 9.67 -5.42
C LYS A 16 4.40 9.29 -5.19
N ASP A 17 3.86 8.39 -6.00
CA ASP A 17 2.48 7.95 -5.81
C ASP A 17 2.31 7.03 -4.60
N TRP A 18 1.06 7.00 -4.11
CA TRP A 18 0.61 6.07 -3.09
C TRP A 18 0.66 4.62 -3.60
N SER A 19 1.14 3.71 -2.76
CA SER A 19 1.11 2.27 -3.02
C SER A 19 -0.27 1.65 -2.77
N SER A 20 -1.19 2.36 -2.10
CA SER A 20 -2.60 2.01 -1.99
C SER A 20 -3.42 3.22 -2.40
N ARG A 21 -4.21 3.10 -3.48
CA ARG A 21 -5.03 4.18 -4.04
C ARG A 21 -6.51 3.79 -4.01
N TRP A 22 -7.21 4.27 -2.99
CA TRP A 22 -8.64 4.08 -2.81
C TRP A 22 -9.19 5.09 -1.79
N TYR A 23 -10.51 5.21 -1.75
CA TYR A 23 -11.23 6.05 -0.80
C TYR A 23 -12.21 5.19 0.00
N ALA A 24 -12.39 5.49 1.28
CA ALA A 24 -13.45 4.91 2.10
C ALA A 24 -13.94 5.90 3.15
N ASN A 25 -15.13 5.62 3.67
CA ASN A 25 -15.69 6.36 4.79
C ASN A 25 -14.91 6.06 6.07
N LYS A 26 -14.99 6.98 7.05
CA LYS A 26 -14.27 6.87 8.33
C LYS A 26 -14.55 5.56 9.09
N ARG A 27 -15.77 5.02 8.96
CA ARG A 27 -16.19 3.76 9.61
C ARG A 27 -15.49 2.54 8.99
N ASP A 28 -15.35 2.53 7.67
CA ASP A 28 -14.88 1.37 6.91
C ASP A 28 -13.36 1.40 6.70
N TYR A 29 -12.73 2.57 6.81
CA TYR A 29 -11.29 2.73 6.55
C TYR A 29 -10.42 1.79 7.39
N GLY A 30 -10.73 1.62 8.68
CA GLY A 30 -9.94 0.77 9.58
C GLY A 30 -9.93 -0.69 9.16
N THR A 31 -11.10 -1.25 8.84
CA THR A 31 -11.23 -2.66 8.43
C THR A 31 -10.55 -2.91 7.09
N LEU A 32 -10.75 -2.01 6.12
CA LEU A 32 -10.12 -2.11 4.78
C LEU A 32 -8.59 -1.99 4.85
N LEU A 33 -8.06 -1.16 5.75
CA LEU A 33 -6.61 -1.03 5.96
C LEU A 33 -6.00 -2.33 6.52
N HIS A 34 -6.67 -2.98 7.47
CA HIS A 34 -6.21 -4.26 8.03
C HIS A 34 -6.20 -5.38 6.99
N GLU A 35 -7.20 -5.38 6.10
CA GLU A 35 -7.25 -6.29 4.97
C GLU A 35 -6.07 -6.05 3.99
N ASP A 36 -5.78 -4.79 3.63
CA ASP A 36 -4.63 -4.42 2.78
C ASP A 36 -3.29 -4.90 3.37
N LEU A 37 -3.08 -4.74 4.68
CA LEU A 37 -1.87 -5.22 5.37
C LEU A 37 -1.73 -6.74 5.29
N THR A 38 -2.85 -7.45 5.42
CA THR A 38 -2.90 -8.92 5.33
C THR A 38 -2.58 -9.40 3.92
N ILE A 39 -3.17 -8.77 2.90
CA ILE A 39 -2.88 -9.05 1.48
C ILE A 39 -1.39 -8.86 1.20
N ARG A 40 -0.78 -7.75 1.64
CA ARG A 40 0.65 -7.48 1.46
C ARG A 40 1.54 -8.54 2.13
N LYS A 41 1.15 -9.00 3.33
CA LYS A 41 1.89 -10.04 4.06
C LYS A 41 1.86 -11.38 3.30
N ILE A 42 0.69 -11.78 2.80
CA ILE A 42 0.52 -13.02 2.04
C ILE A 42 1.33 -12.97 0.74
N ILE A 43 1.27 -11.87 -0.01
CA ILE A 43 2.02 -11.71 -1.26
C ILE A 43 3.52 -11.78 -1.00
N LYS A 44 4.01 -11.08 0.02
CA LYS A 44 5.43 -11.10 0.38
C LYS A 44 5.92 -12.49 0.77
N GLN A 45 5.09 -13.26 1.48
CA GLN A 45 5.41 -14.65 1.86
C GLN A 45 5.42 -15.59 0.66
N ARG A 46 4.39 -15.52 -0.20
CA ARG A 46 4.26 -16.41 -1.37
C ARG A 46 5.28 -16.11 -2.47
N LEU A 47 5.59 -14.83 -2.70
CA LEU A 47 6.46 -14.37 -3.79
C LEU A 47 7.87 -14.00 -3.31
N GLN A 48 8.33 -14.57 -2.20
CA GLN A 48 9.65 -14.27 -1.65
C GLN A 48 10.79 -14.52 -2.64
N PHE A 49 10.64 -15.52 -3.52
CA PHE A 49 11.64 -15.88 -4.53
C PHE A 49 11.47 -15.14 -5.86
N ALA A 50 10.35 -14.43 -6.05
CA ALA A 50 10.02 -13.76 -7.32
C ALA A 50 10.57 -12.32 -7.39
N ALA A 51 11.37 -11.88 -6.41
CA ALA A 51 12.00 -10.55 -6.37
C ALA A 51 11.05 -9.38 -6.66
N VAL A 52 9.83 -9.44 -6.10
CA VAL A 52 8.79 -8.42 -6.32
C VAL A 52 9.23 -7.06 -5.78
N PRO A 53 9.33 -6.01 -6.62
CA PRO A 53 9.84 -4.71 -6.20
C PRO A 53 8.79 -3.86 -5.48
N ARG A 54 7.52 -3.90 -5.90
CA ARG A 54 6.43 -3.08 -5.34
C ARG A 54 5.10 -3.80 -5.46
N VAL A 55 4.19 -3.49 -4.54
CA VAL A 55 2.80 -3.97 -4.60
C VAL A 55 1.89 -2.77 -4.54
N ASN A 56 1.13 -2.55 -5.61
CA ASN A 56 0.16 -1.49 -5.73
C ASN A 56 -1.25 -2.08 -5.55
N ILE A 57 -2.05 -1.45 -4.71
CA ILE A 57 -3.43 -1.88 -4.42
C ILE A 57 -4.36 -0.73 -4.80
N GLU A 58 -5.36 -1.04 -5.62
CA GLU A 58 -6.43 -0.13 -5.99
C GLU A 58 -7.76 -0.79 -5.63
N ARG A 59 -8.67 -0.04 -5.01
CA ARG A 59 -10.00 -0.54 -4.66
C ARG A 59 -11.07 0.30 -5.36
N ALA A 60 -12.00 -0.38 -6.02
CA ALA A 60 -13.16 0.22 -6.66
C ALA A 60 -14.42 -0.49 -6.15
N SER A 61 -15.04 0.07 -5.11
CA SER A 61 -16.25 -0.45 -4.44
C SER A 61 -16.17 -1.95 -4.12
N ASN A 62 -16.61 -2.83 -5.03
CA ASN A 62 -16.60 -4.29 -4.85
C ASN A 62 -15.40 -5.01 -5.48
N ARG A 63 -14.46 -4.30 -6.10
CA ARG A 63 -13.29 -4.89 -6.78
C ARG A 63 -11.99 -4.40 -6.16
N ILE A 64 -11.09 -5.34 -5.91
CA ILE A 64 -9.72 -5.08 -5.47
C ILE A 64 -8.80 -5.45 -6.64
N ARG A 65 -7.98 -4.49 -7.08
CA ARG A 65 -6.95 -4.68 -8.10
C ARG A 65 -5.60 -4.64 -7.42
N VAL A 66 -4.86 -5.74 -7.54
CA VAL A 66 -3.49 -5.86 -7.03
C VAL A 66 -2.54 -5.96 -8.21
N THR A 67 -1.59 -5.04 -8.28
CA THR A 67 -0.53 -5.01 -9.30
C THR A 67 0.80 -5.27 -8.58
N ILE A 68 1.55 -6.25 -9.09
CA ILE A 68 2.77 -6.82 -8.49
C ILE A 68 3.94 -6.59 -9.45
#